data_AF-A0A9D1ICV2-F1
#
_entry.id   AF-A0A9D1ICV2-F1
#
_cell.length_a   1.000
_cell.length_b   1.000
_cell.length_c   1.000
_cell.angle_alpha   90.00
_cell.angle_beta   90.00
_cell.angle_gamma   90.00
#
_symmetry.space_group_name_H-M   'P 1'
#
loop_
_entity.id
_entity.type
_entity.pdbx_description
1 polymer ?
#
loop_
_entity_poly.entity_id
_entity_poly.type
_entity_poly.pdbx_seq_one_letter_code
_entity_poly.pdbx_strand_id
1 'polypeptide(L)'
;MAHTIVSVESGSIAQKLGILAGDVLEEINGEPVVDFIDYQALCAEEKMCLVIRRGEEETSYTFEKDEYEPLGLEFSLPMMSSTRLCCNRCVFCFVDQLPAHVRPSLRVKDDDWRMSLMMGNYVTLTNVSDAELERIIRRHASPLYISVHCMDPDLRSRILGTPRGARLPEQLKKLRAGGVEFHCQAVLCPGLNDGAALEETIEKLVRLAPAARSLALVPVGLTRHREGLCALHKYSREEAAAVLEIAERWRKRLLEEIGTRFVFPSDEFYLQAQKPLPSDEEYEDYGQIDDGVGMLRLLETEFSDAYDELSPRLKGTSPGRKLAVACGVSAAPFLRDLLENHPVAGTQVRVCAVENQFFGPSVTVSGLLTGSDLMRAMAEEDCEKIFITECMLREGENVFLDDRTLEEVSRELGRPIIPVGRGGEMLLQAIVENRSE
;
A
#
# COMPACT_ATOMS: atom_id res chain seq x y z
N MET A 1 -28.66 4.17 9.04
CA MET A 1 -27.91 5.33 9.56
C MET A 1 -28.23 6.49 8.63
N ALA A 2 -28.44 7.68 9.16
CA ALA A 2 -28.83 8.85 8.39
C ALA A 2 -27.58 9.59 7.91
N HIS A 3 -27.47 9.86 6.60
CA HIS A 3 -26.29 10.51 6.01
C HIS A 3 -26.52 12.01 5.83
N THR A 4 -25.96 12.81 6.73
CA THR A 4 -26.08 14.27 6.67
C THR A 4 -25.22 14.86 5.54
N ILE A 5 -25.87 15.64 4.69
CA ILE A 5 -25.28 16.40 3.60
C ILE A 5 -24.65 17.67 4.17
N VAL A 6 -23.35 17.87 3.93
CA VAL A 6 -22.60 19.04 4.43
C VAL A 6 -22.52 20.16 3.40
N SER A 7 -22.54 19.81 2.12
CA SER A 7 -22.47 20.77 1.03
C SER A 7 -23.17 20.20 -0.22
N VAL A 8 -23.60 21.11 -1.08
CA VAL A 8 -24.22 20.80 -2.37
C VAL A 8 -23.51 21.60 -3.44
N GLU A 9 -23.03 20.92 -4.47
CA GLU A 9 -22.26 21.54 -5.56
C GLU A 9 -23.14 22.48 -6.40
N SER A 10 -22.59 23.62 -6.82
CA SER A 10 -23.31 24.59 -7.64
C SER A 10 -23.54 24.06 -9.06
N GLY A 11 -24.77 24.17 -9.57
CA GLY A 11 -25.17 23.65 -10.87
C GLY A 11 -25.55 22.15 -10.89
N SER A 12 -25.39 21.46 -9.75
CA SER A 12 -25.66 20.03 -9.62
C SER A 12 -27.15 19.67 -9.69
N ILE A 13 -27.42 18.37 -9.87
CA ILE A 13 -28.78 17.83 -9.78
C ILE A 13 -29.38 18.10 -8.39
N ALA A 14 -28.63 17.87 -7.32
CA ALA A 14 -29.09 18.11 -5.95
C ALA A 14 -29.54 19.56 -5.73
N GLN A 15 -28.80 20.54 -6.28
CA GLN A 15 -29.20 21.95 -6.21
C GLN A 15 -30.50 22.20 -6.99
N LYS A 16 -30.66 21.64 -8.19
CA LYS A 16 -31.89 21.77 -9.01
C LYS A 16 -33.12 21.17 -8.31
N LEU A 17 -32.93 20.12 -7.51
CA LEU A 17 -33.97 19.50 -6.69
C LEU A 17 -34.28 20.27 -5.39
N GLY A 18 -33.49 21.30 -5.06
CA GLY A 18 -33.67 22.09 -3.84
C GLY A 18 -33.18 21.41 -2.56
N ILE A 19 -32.27 20.44 -2.70
CA ILE A 19 -31.56 19.81 -1.58
C ILE A 19 -30.54 20.81 -1.03
N LEU A 20 -30.43 20.87 0.30
CA LEU A 20 -29.61 21.84 1.02
C LEU A 20 -28.65 21.14 2.00
N ALA A 21 -27.59 21.86 2.38
CA ALA A 21 -26.75 21.43 3.50
C ALA A 21 -27.59 21.32 4.79
N GLY A 22 -27.39 20.24 5.53
CA GLY A 22 -28.18 19.86 6.71
C GLY A 22 -29.29 18.85 6.44
N ASP A 23 -29.66 18.65 5.17
CA ASP A 23 -30.57 17.56 4.78
C ASP A 23 -29.92 16.20 4.99
N VAL A 24 -30.76 15.16 5.13
CA VAL A 24 -30.32 13.79 5.38
C VAL A 24 -30.77 12.88 4.24
N LEU A 25 -29.82 12.18 3.61
CA LEU A 25 -30.12 11.11 2.67
C LEU A 25 -30.41 9.81 3.43
N GLU A 26 -31.56 9.20 3.14
CA GLU A 26 -31.99 7.94 3.78
C GLU A 26 -31.98 6.77 2.79
N GLU A 27 -32.63 6.94 1.64
CA GLU A 27 -32.77 5.88 0.63
C GLU A 27 -32.49 6.39 -0.78
N ILE A 28 -31.98 5.48 -1.61
CA ILE A 28 -31.89 5.64 -3.06
C ILE A 28 -32.56 4.41 -3.68
N ASN A 29 -33.51 4.64 -4.59
CA ASN A 29 -34.26 3.60 -5.31
C ASN A 29 -34.95 2.57 -4.39
N GLY A 30 -35.37 3.01 -3.20
CA GLY A 30 -36.01 2.16 -2.19
C GLY A 30 -35.05 1.23 -1.44
N GLU A 31 -33.74 1.44 -1.60
CA GLU A 31 -32.70 0.79 -0.80
C GLU A 31 -32.07 1.78 0.20
N PRO A 32 -31.83 1.36 1.45
CA PRO A 32 -31.11 2.18 2.41
C PRO A 32 -29.64 2.31 2.03
N VAL A 33 -29.11 3.53 2.09
CA VAL A 33 -27.67 3.76 1.86
C VAL A 33 -26.92 3.41 3.14
N VAL A 34 -26.07 2.38 3.12
CA VAL A 34 -25.27 2.01 4.31
C VAL A 34 -24.00 2.84 4.42
N ASP A 35 -23.29 3.01 3.30
CA ASP A 35 -22.03 3.74 3.22
C ASP A 35 -21.75 4.17 1.77
N PHE A 36 -20.56 4.73 1.53
CA PHE A 36 -20.14 5.25 0.23
C PHE A 36 -20.20 4.20 -0.90
N ILE A 37 -19.96 2.92 -0.63
CA ILE A 37 -20.02 1.88 -1.68
C ILE A 37 -21.45 1.67 -2.14
N ASP A 38 -22.41 1.65 -1.20
CA ASP A 38 -23.83 1.57 -1.57
C ASP A 38 -24.29 2.83 -2.29
N TYR A 39 -23.83 4.01 -1.84
CA TYR A 39 -24.15 5.28 -2.50
C TYR A 39 -23.69 5.27 -3.97
N GLN A 40 -22.44 4.89 -4.24
CA GLN A 40 -21.91 4.80 -5.60
C GLN A 40 -22.68 3.79 -6.45
N ALA A 41 -22.94 2.59 -5.91
CA ALA A 41 -23.66 1.55 -6.63
C ALA A 41 -25.10 1.98 -6.99
N LEU A 42 -25.82 2.61 -6.07
CA LEU A 42 -27.19 3.06 -6.28
C LEU A 42 -27.26 4.31 -7.17
N CYS A 43 -26.21 5.13 -7.21
CA CYS A 43 -26.12 6.29 -8.10
C CYS A 43 -25.75 5.95 -9.54
N ALA A 44 -25.43 4.69 -9.86
CA ALA A 44 -25.10 4.28 -11.23
C ALA A 44 -26.33 4.11 -12.13
N GLU A 45 -27.55 4.21 -11.59
CA GLU A 45 -28.79 4.09 -12.35
C GLU A 45 -29.23 5.42 -12.99
N GLU A 46 -29.85 5.36 -14.17
CA GLU A 46 -30.39 6.55 -14.85
C GLU A 46 -31.66 7.08 -14.16
N LYS A 47 -32.54 6.16 -13.73
CA LYS A 47 -33.80 6.48 -13.06
C LYS A 47 -33.59 6.48 -11.56
N MET A 48 -33.69 7.65 -10.97
CA MET A 48 -33.35 7.87 -9.58
C MET A 48 -34.58 8.24 -8.76
N CYS A 49 -34.69 7.65 -7.58
CA CYS A 49 -35.62 8.04 -6.53
C CYS A 49 -34.83 8.29 -5.23
N LEU A 50 -34.72 9.54 -4.80
CA LEU A 50 -34.05 9.90 -3.55
C LEU A 50 -35.08 10.17 -2.46
N VAL A 51 -34.87 9.60 -1.28
CA VAL A 51 -35.63 9.94 -0.07
C VAL A 51 -34.74 10.80 0.83
N ILE A 52 -35.12 12.07 0.95
CA ILE A 52 -34.40 13.07 1.73
C ILE A 52 -35.27 13.51 2.91
N ARG A 53 -34.68 13.54 4.10
CA ARG A 53 -35.32 14.05 5.31
C ARG A 53 -34.75 15.40 5.72
N ARG A 54 -35.65 16.38 5.91
CA ARG A 54 -35.37 17.71 6.46
C ARG A 54 -36.16 17.89 7.76
N GLY A 55 -35.48 17.70 8.89
CA GLY A 55 -36.15 17.67 10.20
C GLY A 55 -37.04 16.42 10.35
N GLU A 56 -38.36 16.62 10.49
CA GLU A 56 -39.37 15.56 10.54
C GLU A 56 -40.06 15.32 9.18
N GLU A 57 -39.83 16.19 8.20
CA GLU A 57 -40.42 16.05 6.87
C GLU A 57 -39.54 15.18 5.97
N GLU A 58 -40.14 14.15 5.38
CA GLU A 58 -39.53 13.28 4.39
C GLU A 58 -40.06 13.66 3.00
N THR A 59 -39.17 13.83 2.04
CA THR A 59 -39.51 14.19 0.66
C THR A 59 -38.83 13.23 -0.31
N SER A 60 -39.64 12.67 -1.22
CA SER A 60 -39.17 11.80 -2.30
C SER A 60 -38.99 12.59 -3.59
N TYR A 61 -37.82 12.46 -4.22
CA TYR A 61 -37.50 13.10 -5.49
C TYR A 61 -37.28 12.04 -6.56
N THR A 62 -38.07 12.07 -7.63
CA THR A 62 -37.89 11.17 -8.78
C THR A 62 -37.43 11.97 -9.99
N PHE A 63 -36.34 11.55 -10.61
CA PHE A 63 -35.75 12.21 -11.78
C PHE A 63 -34.94 11.22 -12.62
N GLU A 64 -34.54 11.68 -13.82
CA GLU A 64 -33.63 10.95 -14.69
C GLU A 64 -32.32 11.73 -14.80
N LYS A 65 -31.19 11.01 -14.85
CA LYS A 65 -29.85 11.56 -15.02
C LYS A 65 -29.06 10.70 -16.00
N ASP A 66 -27.96 11.24 -16.53
CA ASP A 66 -27.02 10.42 -17.29
C ASP A 66 -26.31 9.41 -16.35
N GLU A 67 -25.91 8.27 -16.90
CA GLU A 67 -25.33 7.11 -16.16
C GLU A 67 -24.23 7.54 -15.15
N TYR A 68 -23.35 8.46 -15.56
CA TYR A 68 -22.22 8.94 -14.75
C TYR A 68 -22.38 10.36 -14.22
N GLU A 69 -23.55 11.01 -14.40
CA GLU A 69 -23.76 12.36 -13.88
C GLU A 69 -23.78 12.30 -12.33
N PRO A 70 -22.90 13.04 -11.63
CA PRO A 70 -22.88 13.06 -10.18
C PRO A 70 -24.06 13.86 -9.62
N LEU A 71 -24.57 13.44 -8.47
CA LEU A 71 -25.66 14.17 -7.80
C LEU A 71 -25.22 15.53 -7.23
N GLY A 72 -23.91 15.72 -6.99
CA GLY A 72 -23.32 16.91 -6.37
C GLY A 72 -23.58 17.02 -4.87
N LEU A 73 -23.63 15.88 -4.17
CA LEU A 73 -23.79 15.79 -2.72
C LEU A 73 -22.45 15.52 -2.04
N GLU A 74 -22.11 16.34 -1.05
CA GLU A 74 -20.99 16.07 -0.15
C GLU A 74 -21.48 15.68 1.24
N PHE A 75 -20.83 14.69 1.85
CA PHE A 75 -21.22 14.13 3.14
C PHE A 75 -20.17 14.43 4.23
N SER A 76 -20.61 14.41 5.49
CA SER A 76 -19.76 14.70 6.66
C SER A 76 -18.60 13.72 6.87
N LEU A 77 -18.74 12.48 6.41
CA LEU A 77 -17.72 11.45 6.50
C LEU A 77 -17.32 10.99 5.09
N PRO A 78 -16.02 10.85 4.78
CA PRO A 78 -15.57 10.42 3.45
C PRO A 78 -16.17 9.07 3.01
N MET A 79 -16.31 8.12 3.95
CA MET A 79 -16.91 6.81 3.69
C MET A 79 -18.40 6.75 4.04
N MET A 80 -19.03 7.90 4.31
CA MET A 80 -20.41 8.03 4.82
C MET A 80 -20.66 7.24 6.13
N SER A 81 -19.60 6.79 6.79
CA SER A 81 -19.64 5.95 7.97
C SER A 81 -18.25 5.87 8.59
N SER A 82 -18.17 5.44 9.85
CA SER A 82 -16.89 5.24 10.52
C SER A 82 -16.10 4.08 9.91
N THR A 83 -14.77 4.19 9.91
CA THR A 83 -13.85 3.10 9.55
C THR A 83 -14.04 1.91 10.49
N ARG A 84 -14.04 0.71 9.91
CA ARG A 84 -14.09 -0.55 10.67
C ARG A 84 -12.70 -0.86 11.21
N LEU A 85 -12.63 -1.02 12.52
CA LEU A 85 -11.37 -1.28 13.21
C LEU A 85 -11.02 -2.77 13.19
N CYS A 86 -9.72 -3.03 13.18
CA CYS A 86 -9.13 -4.35 13.31
C CYS A 86 -9.47 -4.96 14.67
N CYS A 87 -9.84 -6.24 14.66
CA CYS A 87 -10.12 -7.02 15.87
C CYS A 87 -9.04 -8.06 16.19
N ASN A 88 -7.91 -8.01 15.46
CA ASN A 88 -6.83 -8.98 15.59
C ASN A 88 -5.81 -8.57 16.65
N ARG A 89 -5.06 -9.57 17.11
CA ARG A 89 -3.89 -9.43 18.01
C ARG A 89 -2.72 -10.20 17.40
N CYS A 90 -2.37 -9.84 16.17
CA CYS A 90 -1.39 -10.57 15.39
C CYS A 90 -0.04 -10.61 16.10
N VAL A 91 0.64 -11.76 16.08
CA VAL A 91 1.99 -11.91 16.67
C VAL A 91 3.02 -10.95 16.05
N PHE A 92 2.77 -10.51 14.83
CA PHE A 92 3.59 -9.59 14.04
C PHE A 92 2.99 -8.19 13.87
N CYS A 93 1.95 -7.80 14.63
CA CYS A 93 1.26 -6.53 14.41
C CYS A 93 2.21 -5.33 14.47
N PHE A 94 2.37 -4.62 13.34
CA PHE A 94 3.27 -3.47 13.25
C PHE A 94 2.81 -2.31 14.16
N VAL A 95 1.50 -2.12 14.31
CA VAL A 95 0.94 -1.06 15.15
C VAL A 95 1.20 -1.28 16.65
N ASP A 96 1.25 -2.55 17.11
CA ASP A 96 1.56 -2.87 18.50
C ASP A 96 3.02 -2.61 18.88
N GLN A 97 3.90 -2.48 17.89
CA GLN A 97 5.33 -2.22 18.05
C GLN A 97 5.72 -0.78 17.69
N LEU A 98 4.77 0.16 17.70
CA LEU A 98 5.05 1.58 17.51
C LEU A 98 5.58 2.21 18.81
N PRO A 99 6.55 3.16 18.73
CA PRO A 99 7.03 3.90 19.89
C PRO A 99 5.89 4.56 20.67
N ALA A 100 6.04 4.75 21.99
CA ALA A 100 4.99 5.30 22.85
C ALA A 100 4.44 6.66 22.36
N HIS A 101 5.33 7.53 21.87
CA HIS A 101 5.04 8.93 21.56
C HIS A 101 4.62 9.19 20.10
N VAL A 102 4.25 8.16 19.33
CA VAL A 102 3.68 8.37 17.98
C VAL A 102 2.32 9.07 18.06
N ARG A 103 1.98 9.86 17.03
CA ARG A 103 0.66 10.47 16.91
C ARG A 103 -0.48 9.43 17.00
N PRO A 104 -1.65 9.79 17.57
CA PRO A 104 -2.75 8.85 17.76
C PRO A 104 -3.26 8.17 16.49
N SER A 105 -3.23 8.86 15.34
CA SER A 105 -3.70 8.30 14.07
C SER A 105 -2.89 7.09 13.60
N LEU A 106 -1.59 7.01 13.92
CA LEU A 106 -0.76 5.83 13.60
C LEU A 106 -1.12 4.60 14.45
N ARG A 107 -1.87 4.78 15.55
CA ARG A 107 -2.33 3.67 16.40
C ARG A 107 -3.66 3.08 15.96
N VAL A 108 -4.32 3.69 14.99
CA VAL A 108 -5.56 3.16 14.43
C VAL A 108 -5.19 1.94 13.60
N LYS A 109 -5.71 0.77 13.99
CA LYS A 109 -5.63 -0.45 13.19
C LYS A 109 -6.88 -0.53 12.34
N ASP A 110 -6.77 -0.30 11.05
CA ASP A 110 -7.83 -0.58 10.10
C ASP A 110 -7.83 -2.06 9.69
N ASP A 111 -9.02 -2.53 9.31
CA ASP A 111 -9.25 -3.85 8.71
C ASP A 111 -10.57 -3.75 7.93
N ASP A 112 -10.75 -2.64 7.22
CA ASP A 112 -12.01 -2.26 6.57
C ASP A 112 -12.00 -2.65 5.10
N TRP A 113 -12.79 -3.65 4.73
CA TRP A 113 -12.82 -4.17 3.35
C TRP A 113 -13.12 -3.11 2.30
N ARG A 114 -13.80 -2.02 2.66
CA ARG A 114 -14.11 -0.92 1.74
C ARG A 114 -12.85 -0.16 1.34
N MET A 115 -11.90 0.01 2.27
CA MET A 115 -10.60 0.58 1.96
C MET A 115 -9.77 -0.36 1.08
N SER A 116 -10.00 -1.67 1.17
CA SER A 116 -9.42 -2.63 0.23
C SER A 116 -9.81 -2.33 -1.21
N LEU A 117 -11.10 -2.06 -1.45
CA LEU A 117 -11.60 -1.74 -2.78
C LEU A 117 -11.14 -0.35 -3.26
N MET A 118 -11.16 0.66 -2.38
CA MET A 118 -10.92 2.05 -2.78
C MET A 118 -9.45 2.46 -2.81
N MET A 119 -8.62 1.84 -1.96
CA MET A 119 -7.24 2.28 -1.69
C MET A 119 -6.23 1.13 -1.79
N GLY A 120 -6.68 -0.09 -2.11
CA GLY A 120 -5.79 -1.26 -2.14
C GLY A 120 -5.38 -1.78 -0.76
N ASN A 121 -6.00 -1.31 0.32
CA ASN A 121 -5.63 -1.73 1.67
C ASN A 121 -5.86 -3.23 1.89
N TYR A 122 -4.86 -3.87 2.47
CA TYR A 122 -4.92 -5.29 2.80
C TYR A 122 -5.79 -5.57 4.04
N VAL A 123 -6.78 -6.45 3.88
CA VAL A 123 -7.72 -6.81 4.96
C VAL A 123 -7.71 -8.29 5.30
N THR A 124 -7.88 -8.61 6.57
CA THR A 124 -7.87 -9.98 7.09
C THR A 124 -9.22 -10.68 7.02
N LEU A 125 -10.30 -9.93 6.74
CA LEU A 125 -11.71 -10.38 6.75
C LEU A 125 -12.21 -10.92 8.11
N THR A 126 -11.45 -10.72 9.19
CA THR A 126 -11.81 -11.26 10.51
C THR A 126 -12.96 -10.51 11.16
N ASN A 127 -13.14 -9.23 10.85
CA ASN A 127 -14.26 -8.41 11.28
C ASN A 127 -15.47 -8.43 10.31
N VAL A 128 -15.40 -9.20 9.21
CA VAL A 128 -16.48 -9.33 8.23
C VAL A 128 -17.47 -10.41 8.69
N SER A 129 -18.76 -10.05 8.74
CA SER A 129 -19.86 -10.97 9.03
C SER A 129 -20.35 -11.66 7.75
N ASP A 130 -21.16 -12.71 7.87
CA ASP A 130 -21.76 -13.34 6.67
C ASP A 130 -22.64 -12.34 5.90
N ALA A 131 -23.43 -11.51 6.58
CA ALA A 131 -24.25 -10.48 5.92
C ALA A 131 -23.40 -9.46 5.14
N GLU A 132 -22.24 -9.07 5.68
CA GLU A 132 -21.32 -8.19 4.99
C GLU A 132 -20.59 -8.87 3.83
N LEU A 133 -20.29 -10.16 3.96
CA LEU A 133 -19.72 -10.95 2.87
C LEU A 133 -20.70 -11.08 1.70
N GLU A 134 -21.98 -11.33 1.97
CA GLU A 134 -23.03 -11.32 0.94
C GLU A 134 -23.18 -9.93 0.31
N ARG A 135 -23.00 -8.86 1.09
CA ARG A 135 -23.03 -7.48 0.58
C ARG A 135 -21.85 -7.21 -0.38
N ILE A 136 -20.64 -7.64 -0.03
CA ILE A 136 -19.45 -7.56 -0.90
C ILE A 136 -19.76 -8.22 -2.25
N ILE A 137 -20.34 -9.43 -2.23
CA ILE A 137 -20.71 -10.19 -3.42
C ILE A 137 -21.80 -9.46 -4.22
N ARG A 138 -22.89 -9.05 -3.57
CA ARG A 138 -24.02 -8.35 -4.22
C ARG A 138 -23.60 -7.05 -4.90
N ARG A 139 -22.63 -6.34 -4.31
CA ARG A 139 -22.09 -5.08 -4.87
C ARG A 139 -20.94 -5.31 -5.84
N HIS A 140 -20.58 -6.56 -6.14
CA HIS A 140 -19.43 -6.90 -7.01
C HIS A 140 -18.15 -6.15 -6.63
N ALA A 141 -17.89 -6.00 -5.32
CA ALA A 141 -16.72 -5.31 -4.80
C ALA A 141 -15.45 -6.11 -5.10
N SER A 142 -14.83 -5.82 -6.24
CA SER A 142 -13.71 -6.56 -6.83
C SER A 142 -12.77 -5.62 -7.58
N PRO A 143 -11.44 -5.85 -7.56
CA PRO A 143 -10.75 -6.85 -6.73
C PRO A 143 -10.64 -6.43 -5.25
N LEU A 144 -10.46 -7.39 -4.35
CA LEU A 144 -10.09 -7.16 -2.94
C LEU A 144 -8.63 -7.54 -2.67
N TYR A 145 -7.99 -6.86 -1.72
CA TYR A 145 -6.64 -7.14 -1.24
C TYR A 145 -6.72 -7.80 0.14
N ILE A 146 -6.39 -9.10 0.21
CA ILE A 146 -6.66 -9.94 1.38
C ILE A 146 -5.35 -10.41 2.02
N SER A 147 -5.15 -10.06 3.28
CA SER A 147 -4.06 -10.60 4.09
C SER A 147 -4.39 -12.02 4.55
N VAL A 148 -3.93 -12.99 3.77
CA VAL A 148 -4.19 -14.42 4.01
C VAL A 148 -3.30 -14.94 5.14
N HIS A 149 -2.01 -14.61 5.12
CA HIS A 149 -0.92 -15.11 5.99
C HIS A 149 -0.71 -16.63 6.03
N CYS A 150 -1.78 -17.42 6.06
CA CYS A 150 -1.76 -18.88 6.04
C CYS A 150 -3.15 -19.43 5.68
N MET A 151 -3.24 -20.56 4.97
CA MET A 151 -4.52 -21.24 4.68
C MET A 151 -4.86 -22.40 5.63
N ASP A 152 -4.02 -22.69 6.62
CA ASP A 152 -4.37 -23.58 7.74
C ASP A 152 -5.21 -22.80 8.78
N PRO A 153 -6.47 -23.19 9.06
CA PRO A 153 -7.36 -22.45 9.95
C PRO A 153 -6.85 -22.25 11.38
N ASP A 154 -6.18 -23.26 11.93
CA ASP A 154 -5.72 -23.27 13.32
C ASP A 154 -4.45 -22.42 13.47
N LEU A 155 -3.50 -22.56 12.55
CA LEU A 155 -2.32 -21.72 12.47
C LEU A 155 -2.68 -20.26 12.22
N ARG A 156 -3.60 -19.98 11.27
CA ARG A 156 -4.05 -18.61 11.01
C ARG A 156 -4.70 -17.98 12.25
N SER A 157 -5.54 -18.73 12.97
CA SER A 157 -6.17 -18.25 14.20
C SER A 157 -5.16 -17.92 15.29
N ARG A 158 -4.10 -18.74 15.44
CA ARG A 158 -3.00 -18.49 16.38
C ARG A 158 -2.20 -17.25 15.99
N ILE A 159 -1.83 -17.13 14.72
CA ILE A 159 -1.02 -16.02 14.21
C ILE A 159 -1.76 -14.68 14.34
N LEU A 160 -3.06 -14.64 14.05
CA LEU A 160 -3.89 -13.44 14.18
C LEU A 160 -4.38 -13.18 15.61
N GLY A 161 -4.21 -14.12 16.53
CA GLY A 161 -4.67 -14.01 17.92
C GLY A 161 -6.20 -13.96 18.04
N THR A 162 -6.94 -14.56 17.10
CA THR A 162 -8.41 -14.61 17.11
C THR A 162 -8.96 -15.88 16.45
N PRO A 163 -9.98 -16.55 17.03
CA PRO A 163 -10.60 -17.72 16.41
C PRO A 163 -11.34 -17.38 15.11
N ARG A 164 -11.64 -16.11 14.87
CA ARG A 164 -12.26 -15.66 13.60
C ARG A 164 -11.33 -15.90 12.40
N GLY A 165 -10.02 -16.03 12.64
CA GLY A 165 -9.02 -16.33 11.62
C GLY A 165 -9.31 -17.61 10.85
N ALA A 166 -9.87 -18.62 11.51
CA ALA A 166 -10.19 -19.93 10.93
C ALA A 166 -11.20 -19.88 9.77
N ARG A 167 -11.98 -18.81 9.64
CA ARG A 167 -13.08 -18.70 8.66
C ARG A 167 -12.61 -18.41 7.24
N LEU A 168 -11.35 -18.00 7.05
CA LEU A 168 -10.85 -17.50 5.77
C LEU A 168 -11.11 -18.47 4.59
N PRO A 169 -10.80 -19.78 4.68
CA PRO A 169 -11.00 -20.67 3.53
C PRO A 169 -12.44 -20.69 3.03
N GLU A 170 -13.43 -20.65 3.93
CA GLU A 170 -14.85 -20.60 3.56
C GLU A 170 -15.24 -19.22 3.01
N GLN A 171 -14.70 -18.13 3.57
CA GLN A 171 -14.92 -16.78 3.05
C GLN A 171 -14.40 -16.65 1.61
N LEU A 172 -13.18 -17.12 1.32
CA LEU A 172 -12.60 -17.06 -0.02
C LEU A 172 -13.37 -17.91 -1.04
N LYS A 173 -13.88 -19.08 -0.63
CA LYS A 173 -14.75 -19.91 -1.49
C LYS A 173 -16.04 -19.18 -1.84
N LYS A 174 -16.68 -18.51 -0.87
CA LYS A 174 -17.89 -17.70 -1.10
C LYS A 174 -17.62 -16.53 -2.04
N LEU A 175 -16.53 -15.78 -1.82
CA LEU A 175 -16.11 -14.69 -2.72
C LEU A 175 -15.91 -15.18 -4.15
N ARG A 176 -15.16 -16.28 -4.33
CA ARG A 176 -14.97 -16.92 -5.64
C ARG A 176 -16.30 -17.32 -6.28
N ALA A 177 -17.21 -17.95 -5.53
CA ALA A 177 -18.50 -18.37 -6.05
C ALA A 177 -19.38 -17.17 -6.45
N GLY A 178 -19.21 -16.04 -5.77
CA GLY A 178 -19.85 -14.76 -6.09
C GLY A 178 -19.16 -13.96 -7.21
N GLY A 179 -18.11 -14.48 -7.83
CA GLY A 179 -17.37 -13.78 -8.89
C GLY A 179 -16.50 -12.62 -8.41
N VAL A 180 -16.18 -12.55 -7.12
CA VAL A 180 -15.26 -11.55 -6.56
C VAL A 180 -13.83 -12.06 -6.72
N GLU A 181 -12.99 -11.25 -7.34
CA GLU A 181 -11.57 -11.50 -7.49
C GLU A 181 -10.78 -10.86 -6.34
N PHE A 182 -9.60 -11.39 -6.04
CA PHE A 182 -8.79 -10.89 -4.95
C PHE A 182 -7.30 -11.17 -5.11
N HIS A 183 -6.50 -10.22 -4.66
CA HIS A 183 -5.06 -10.33 -4.44
C HIS A 183 -4.80 -10.79 -2.99
N CYS A 184 -3.81 -11.64 -2.80
CA CYS A 184 -3.47 -12.21 -1.49
C CYS A 184 -2.11 -11.71 -1.03
N GLN A 185 -1.93 -11.52 0.27
CA GLN A 185 -0.65 -11.22 0.89
C GLN A 185 -0.39 -12.14 2.08
N ALA A 186 0.83 -12.65 2.18
CA ALA A 186 1.33 -13.35 3.34
C ALA A 186 2.56 -12.67 3.94
N VAL A 187 2.35 -11.99 5.08
CA VAL A 187 3.44 -11.66 6.00
C VAL A 187 3.98 -12.94 6.63
N LEU A 188 5.19 -13.32 6.27
CA LEU A 188 5.86 -14.54 6.74
C LEU A 188 6.65 -14.26 8.01
N CYS A 189 6.51 -15.15 8.98
CA CYS A 189 7.24 -15.14 10.24
C CYS A 189 8.08 -16.42 10.31
N PRO A 190 9.41 -16.30 10.52
CA PRO A 190 10.29 -17.45 10.57
C PRO A 190 9.80 -18.56 11.51
N GLY A 191 9.64 -19.77 10.99
CA GLY A 191 9.23 -20.96 11.75
C GLY A 191 7.75 -21.02 12.15
N LEU A 192 6.92 -20.07 11.69
CA LEU A 192 5.47 -20.08 11.96
C LEU A 192 4.65 -20.43 10.72
N ASN A 193 4.75 -19.64 9.65
CA ASN A 193 3.97 -19.79 8.42
C ASN A 193 4.82 -19.84 7.15
N ASP A 194 6.09 -20.19 7.26
CA ASP A 194 6.97 -20.53 6.15
C ASP A 194 7.12 -22.05 5.96
N GLY A 195 8.03 -22.46 5.07
CA GLY A 195 8.30 -23.89 4.80
C GLY A 195 7.05 -24.62 4.32
N ALA A 196 6.71 -25.74 4.97
CA ALA A 196 5.55 -26.56 4.61
C ALA A 196 4.22 -25.81 4.72
N ALA A 197 4.08 -24.90 5.70
CA ALA A 197 2.86 -24.09 5.86
C ALA A 197 2.68 -23.09 4.70
N LEU A 198 3.78 -22.57 4.17
CA LEU A 198 3.77 -21.73 2.97
C LEU A 198 3.39 -22.55 1.72
N GLU A 199 3.98 -23.73 1.53
CA GLU A 199 3.63 -24.61 0.40
C GLU A 199 2.13 -24.97 0.40
N GLU A 200 1.60 -25.36 1.56
CA GLU A 200 0.15 -25.62 1.71
C GLU A 200 -0.70 -24.38 1.41
N THR A 201 -0.23 -23.20 1.83
CA THR A 201 -0.90 -21.93 1.57
C THR A 201 -0.97 -21.62 0.08
N ILE A 202 0.16 -21.75 -0.63
CA ILE A 202 0.22 -21.56 -2.09
C ILE A 202 -0.70 -22.57 -2.78
N GLU A 203 -0.59 -23.86 -2.44
CA GLU A 203 -1.39 -24.91 -3.07
C GLU A 203 -2.90 -24.67 -2.92
N LYS A 204 -3.35 -24.27 -1.74
CA LYS A 204 -4.77 -24.00 -1.49
C LYS A 204 -5.27 -22.75 -2.22
N LEU A 205 -4.45 -21.70 -2.31
CA LEU A 205 -4.83 -20.45 -2.99
C LEU A 205 -4.88 -20.62 -4.51
N VAL A 206 -3.93 -21.35 -5.11
CA VAL A 206 -3.92 -21.64 -6.55
C VAL A 206 -5.21 -22.36 -6.98
N ARG A 207 -5.78 -23.24 -6.14
CA ARG A 207 -7.07 -23.90 -6.42
C ARG A 207 -8.26 -22.93 -6.51
N LEU A 208 -8.10 -21.69 -6.05
CA LEU A 208 -9.08 -20.62 -6.14
C LEU A 208 -8.90 -19.73 -7.38
N ALA A 209 -7.84 -19.94 -8.17
CA ALA A 209 -7.67 -19.26 -9.46
C ALA A 209 -8.86 -19.56 -10.40
N PRO A 210 -9.26 -18.59 -11.26
CA PRO A 210 -8.66 -17.27 -11.45
C PRO A 210 -9.14 -16.20 -10.44
N ALA A 211 -10.04 -16.54 -9.50
CA ALA A 211 -10.56 -15.55 -8.54
C ALA A 211 -9.46 -15.07 -7.57
N ALA A 212 -8.63 -15.98 -7.06
CA ALA A 212 -7.35 -15.58 -6.50
C ALA A 212 -6.42 -15.18 -7.66
N ARG A 213 -5.98 -13.92 -7.70
CA ARG A 213 -5.15 -13.38 -8.79
C ARG A 213 -3.65 -13.51 -8.53
N SER A 214 -3.22 -13.21 -7.31
CA SER A 214 -1.81 -13.30 -6.93
C SER A 214 -1.63 -13.49 -5.42
N LEU A 215 -0.41 -13.85 -5.01
CA LEU A 215 0.06 -13.97 -3.65
C LEU A 215 1.40 -13.23 -3.48
N ALA A 216 1.39 -12.09 -2.80
CA ALA A 216 2.61 -11.43 -2.34
C ALA A 216 3.18 -12.12 -1.09
N LEU A 217 4.50 -12.32 -1.06
CA LEU A 217 5.22 -12.80 0.13
C LEU A 217 6.10 -11.68 0.68
N VAL A 218 5.83 -11.28 1.92
CA VAL A 218 6.54 -10.19 2.60
C VAL A 218 7.14 -10.69 3.91
N PRO A 219 8.41 -10.38 4.23
CA PRO A 219 9.00 -10.76 5.51
C PRO A 219 8.40 -9.93 6.65
N VAL A 220 8.40 -10.50 7.86
CA VAL A 220 7.94 -9.76 9.04
C VAL A 220 8.83 -8.53 9.34
N GLY A 221 8.19 -7.36 9.42
CA GLY A 221 8.82 -6.14 9.91
C GLY A 221 8.86 -6.09 11.44
N LEU A 222 10.04 -5.98 12.04
CA LEU A 222 10.25 -5.91 13.49
C LEU A 222 10.96 -4.62 13.89
N THR A 223 10.34 -3.84 14.77
CA THR A 223 10.94 -2.64 15.38
C THR A 223 11.66 -2.99 16.69
N ARG A 224 12.40 -2.04 17.27
CA ARG A 224 12.97 -2.16 18.61
C ARG A 224 11.95 -2.07 19.75
N HIS A 225 10.74 -1.59 19.46
CA HIS A 225 9.70 -1.31 20.48
C HIS A 225 8.75 -2.51 20.64
N ARG A 226 9.31 -3.69 20.91
CA ARG A 226 8.56 -4.96 21.00
C ARG A 226 8.56 -5.60 22.39
N GLU A 227 8.93 -4.84 23.42
CA GLU A 227 8.95 -5.36 24.79
C GLU A 227 7.55 -5.85 25.20
N GLY A 228 7.46 -7.09 25.68
CA GLY A 228 6.19 -7.73 26.06
C GLY A 228 5.37 -8.32 24.90
N LEU A 229 5.83 -8.21 23.65
CA LEU A 229 5.20 -8.85 22.50
C LEU A 229 5.72 -10.27 22.26
N CYS A 230 5.07 -11.00 21.34
CA CYS A 230 5.51 -12.33 20.92
C CYS A 230 6.96 -12.29 20.42
N ALA A 231 7.78 -13.21 20.92
CA ALA A 231 9.18 -13.36 20.52
C ALA A 231 9.25 -13.82 19.06
N LEU A 232 9.78 -12.96 18.20
CA LEU A 232 10.01 -13.20 16.78
C LEU A 232 11.42 -12.72 16.43
N HIS A 233 12.07 -13.40 15.50
CA HIS A 233 13.30 -12.93 14.87
C HIS A 233 13.05 -12.56 13.40
N LYS A 234 13.99 -11.81 12.83
CA LYS A 234 14.01 -11.52 11.40
C LYS A 234 14.59 -12.71 10.65
N TYR A 235 14.17 -12.87 9.40
CA TYR A 235 14.78 -13.81 8.48
C TYR A 235 16.30 -13.63 8.42
N SER A 236 17.04 -14.73 8.59
CA SER A 236 18.44 -14.81 8.18
C SER A 236 18.54 -14.85 6.65
N ARG A 237 19.76 -14.67 6.13
CA ARG A 237 20.03 -14.81 4.69
C ARG A 237 19.60 -16.19 4.18
N GLU A 238 19.89 -17.23 4.93
CA GLU A 238 19.59 -18.63 4.59
C GLU A 238 18.08 -18.91 4.65
N GLU A 239 17.39 -18.41 5.68
CA GLU A 239 15.95 -18.56 5.80
C GLU A 239 15.21 -17.81 4.67
N ALA A 240 15.64 -16.58 4.35
CA ALA A 240 15.10 -15.82 3.20
C ALA A 240 15.35 -16.56 1.86
N ALA A 241 16.55 -17.12 1.67
CA ALA A 241 16.87 -17.91 0.49
C ALA A 241 15.97 -19.15 0.36
N ALA A 242 15.63 -19.82 1.48
CA ALA A 242 14.74 -20.97 1.49
C ALA A 242 13.29 -20.59 1.09
N VAL A 243 12.80 -19.43 1.53
CA VAL A 243 11.50 -18.89 1.08
C VAL A 243 11.51 -18.65 -0.43
N LEU A 244 12.57 -18.01 -0.96
CA LEU A 244 12.71 -17.77 -2.40
C LEU A 244 12.79 -19.06 -3.21
N GLU A 245 13.44 -20.10 -2.70
CA GLU A 245 13.49 -21.42 -3.36
C GLU A 245 12.12 -22.08 -3.44
N ILE A 246 11.30 -21.99 -2.40
CA ILE A 246 9.91 -22.45 -2.43
C ILE A 246 9.14 -21.64 -3.49
N ALA A 247 9.22 -20.31 -3.42
CA ALA A 247 8.51 -19.43 -4.34
C ALA A 247 8.89 -19.73 -5.80
N GLU A 248 10.17 -19.88 -6.12
CA GLU A 248 10.64 -20.10 -7.49
C GLU A 248 10.16 -21.44 -8.09
N ARG A 249 10.13 -22.51 -7.27
CA ARG A 249 9.54 -23.79 -7.71
C ARG A 249 8.08 -23.64 -8.12
N TRP A 250 7.31 -22.90 -7.32
CA TRP A 250 5.89 -22.64 -7.61
C TRP A 250 5.72 -21.69 -8.79
N ARG A 251 6.47 -20.57 -8.85
CA ARG A 251 6.43 -19.58 -9.94
C ARG A 251 6.61 -20.24 -11.30
N LYS A 252 7.67 -21.05 -11.46
CA LYS A 252 7.93 -21.77 -12.70
C LYS A 252 6.79 -22.72 -13.07
N ARG A 253 6.33 -23.52 -12.10
CA ARG A 253 5.25 -24.50 -12.31
C ARG A 253 3.94 -23.81 -12.70
N LEU A 254 3.56 -22.74 -12.01
CA LEU A 254 2.28 -22.04 -12.22
C LEU A 254 2.28 -21.25 -13.52
N LEU A 255 3.43 -20.70 -13.95
CA LEU A 255 3.54 -20.07 -15.25
C LEU A 255 3.23 -21.07 -16.38
N GLU A 256 3.69 -22.32 -16.26
CA GLU A 256 3.38 -23.39 -17.22
C GLU A 256 1.93 -23.90 -17.12
N GLU A 257 1.38 -24.01 -15.90
CA GLU A 257 0.05 -24.60 -15.66
C GLU A 257 -1.12 -23.62 -15.90
N ILE A 258 -0.98 -22.35 -15.48
CA ILE A 258 -2.07 -21.36 -15.47
C ILE A 258 -1.71 -20.03 -16.13
N GLY A 259 -0.50 -19.88 -16.68
CA GLY A 259 -0.09 -18.70 -17.44
C GLY A 259 0.32 -17.48 -16.60
N THR A 260 0.40 -17.64 -15.28
CA THR A 260 0.91 -16.63 -14.33
C THR A 260 1.78 -17.31 -13.29
N ARG A 261 2.82 -16.61 -12.83
CA ARG A 261 3.69 -17.02 -11.74
C ARG A 261 2.94 -17.08 -10.41
N PHE A 262 1.86 -16.30 -10.26
CA PHE A 262 0.94 -16.22 -9.10
C PHE A 262 1.58 -15.83 -7.76
N VAL A 263 2.79 -16.31 -7.44
CA VAL A 263 3.53 -16.08 -6.20
C VAL A 263 4.63 -15.06 -6.47
N PHE A 264 4.60 -13.96 -5.72
CA PHE A 264 5.52 -12.85 -5.90
C PHE A 264 6.19 -12.47 -4.58
N PRO A 265 7.42 -12.92 -4.33
CA PRO A 265 8.20 -12.44 -3.20
C PRO A 265 8.52 -10.96 -3.34
N SER A 266 8.42 -10.22 -2.23
CA SER A 266 8.87 -8.83 -2.13
C SER A 266 10.36 -8.69 -2.39
N ASP A 267 10.77 -7.49 -2.82
CA ASP A 267 12.16 -7.14 -3.05
C ASP A 267 13.02 -7.34 -1.78
N GLU A 268 12.42 -7.15 -0.60
CA GLU A 268 13.10 -7.35 0.68
C GLU A 268 13.62 -8.79 0.84
N PHE A 269 12.90 -9.81 0.37
CA PHE A 269 13.41 -11.19 0.42
C PHE A 269 14.66 -11.38 -0.45
N TYR A 270 14.69 -10.80 -1.66
CA TYR A 270 15.84 -10.88 -2.55
C TYR A 270 17.05 -10.14 -1.96
N LEU A 271 16.83 -8.95 -1.41
CA LEU A 271 17.88 -8.18 -0.73
C LEU A 271 18.43 -8.92 0.51
N GLN A 272 17.56 -9.46 1.36
CA GLN A 272 17.96 -10.23 2.55
C GLN A 272 18.73 -11.50 2.19
N ALA A 273 18.29 -12.22 1.16
CA ALA A 273 18.99 -13.40 0.64
C ALA A 273 20.29 -13.06 -0.11
N GLN A 274 20.51 -11.78 -0.45
CA GLN A 274 21.56 -11.29 -1.35
C GLN A 274 21.52 -12.03 -2.69
N LYS A 275 20.32 -12.12 -3.27
CA LYS A 275 20.06 -12.66 -4.62
C LYS A 275 19.66 -11.51 -5.54
N PRO A 276 19.97 -11.60 -6.85
CA PRO A 276 19.50 -10.60 -7.81
C PRO A 276 17.97 -10.58 -7.86
N LEU A 277 17.41 -9.41 -8.17
CA LEU A 277 15.98 -9.27 -8.43
C LEU A 277 15.62 -10.02 -9.74
N PRO A 278 14.45 -10.66 -9.83
CA PRO A 278 13.87 -11.19 -11.07
C PRO A 278 13.88 -10.17 -12.22
N SER A 279 13.79 -10.62 -13.47
CA SER A 279 13.68 -9.69 -14.60
C SER A 279 12.33 -8.95 -14.58
N ASP A 280 12.22 -7.87 -15.37
CA ASP A 280 11.03 -7.03 -15.46
C ASP A 280 9.77 -7.86 -15.83
N GLU A 281 9.91 -8.75 -16.82
CA GLU A 281 8.81 -9.61 -17.30
C GLU A 281 8.34 -10.63 -16.26
N GLU A 282 9.14 -10.89 -15.22
CA GLU A 282 8.77 -11.81 -14.15
C GLU A 282 7.81 -11.21 -13.11
N TYR A 283 7.60 -9.91 -13.14
CA TYR A 283 6.64 -9.20 -12.30
C TYR A 283 5.26 -9.04 -12.96
N GLU A 284 5.13 -9.49 -14.22
CA GLU A 284 3.88 -9.49 -14.98
C GLU A 284 3.27 -8.08 -15.09
N ASP A 285 2.14 -7.84 -14.42
CA ASP A 285 1.44 -6.55 -14.42
C ASP A 285 1.80 -5.67 -13.21
N TYR A 286 2.79 -6.07 -12.42
CA TYR A 286 3.16 -5.43 -11.15
C TYR A 286 1.96 -5.29 -10.19
N GLY A 287 0.97 -6.20 -10.23
CA GLY A 287 -0.26 -6.12 -9.42
C GLY A 287 -0.06 -6.22 -7.90
N GLN A 288 1.18 -6.31 -7.42
CA GLN A 288 1.56 -6.38 -6.01
C GLN A 288 2.59 -5.32 -5.59
N ILE A 289 2.77 -4.26 -6.39
CA ILE A 289 3.82 -3.26 -6.17
C ILE A 289 3.74 -2.58 -4.81
N ASP A 290 2.53 -2.33 -4.29
CA ASP A 290 2.31 -1.70 -2.98
C ASP A 290 2.73 -2.60 -1.80
N ASP A 291 2.87 -3.91 -2.01
CA ASP A 291 3.47 -4.86 -1.05
C ASP A 291 5.00 -4.91 -1.13
N GLY A 292 5.60 -4.00 -1.88
CA GLY A 292 7.05 -3.96 -2.09
C GLY A 292 7.55 -5.06 -3.01
N VAL A 293 6.71 -5.51 -3.93
CA VAL A 293 7.05 -6.50 -4.97
C VAL A 293 7.41 -5.77 -6.25
N GLY A 294 8.68 -5.82 -6.65
CA GLY A 294 9.15 -5.29 -7.94
C GLY A 294 9.37 -3.78 -7.97
N MET A 295 9.23 -3.06 -6.85
CA MET A 295 9.47 -1.61 -6.80
C MET A 295 10.88 -1.24 -7.26
N LEU A 296 11.90 -1.99 -6.83
CA LEU A 296 13.29 -1.76 -7.22
C LEU A 296 13.51 -2.13 -8.69
N ARG A 297 12.94 -3.25 -9.16
CA ARG A 297 13.05 -3.63 -10.57
C ARG A 297 12.44 -2.56 -11.47
N LEU A 298 11.21 -2.11 -11.17
CA LEU A 298 10.55 -1.05 -11.93
C LEU A 298 11.38 0.24 -11.94
N LEU A 299 11.92 0.63 -10.78
CA LEU A 299 12.79 1.80 -10.67
C LEU A 299 14.06 1.64 -11.53
N GLU A 300 14.69 0.47 -11.57
CA GLU A 300 15.85 0.22 -12.45
C GLU A 300 15.46 0.27 -13.92
N THR A 301 14.38 -0.40 -14.32
CA THR A 301 13.89 -0.43 -15.72
C THR A 301 13.63 0.99 -16.21
N GLU A 302 12.77 1.74 -15.52
CA GLU A 302 12.39 3.10 -15.92
C GLU A 302 13.57 4.07 -15.89
N PHE A 303 14.47 3.95 -14.91
CA PHE A 303 15.67 4.79 -14.84
C PHE A 303 16.61 4.51 -16.01
N SER A 304 16.83 3.23 -16.33
CA SER A 304 17.75 2.81 -17.38
C SER A 304 17.22 3.22 -18.76
N ASP A 305 15.92 3.02 -19.01
CA ASP A 305 15.26 3.41 -20.26
C ASP A 305 15.34 4.93 -20.46
N ALA A 306 14.98 5.71 -19.43
CA ALA A 306 15.08 7.17 -19.49
C ALA A 306 16.54 7.65 -19.64
N TYR A 307 17.50 6.93 -19.05
CA TYR A 307 18.91 7.21 -19.22
C TYR A 307 19.33 6.94 -20.66
N ASP A 308 18.87 5.88 -21.29
CA ASP A 308 19.20 5.56 -22.67
C ASP A 308 18.73 6.61 -23.67
N GLU A 309 17.57 7.24 -23.42
CA GLU A 309 17.05 8.36 -24.21
C GLU A 309 17.77 9.70 -23.96
N LEU A 310 18.55 9.80 -22.88
CA LEU A 310 19.25 11.02 -22.50
C LEU A 310 20.27 11.45 -23.58
N SER A 311 20.39 12.76 -23.80
CA SER A 311 21.39 13.30 -24.75
C SER A 311 22.80 12.80 -24.40
N PRO A 312 23.63 12.38 -25.37
CA PRO A 312 25.00 11.90 -25.11
C PRO A 312 25.89 12.88 -24.34
N ARG A 313 25.59 14.19 -24.37
CA ARG A 313 26.32 15.23 -23.62
C ARG A 313 26.01 15.24 -22.12
N LEU A 314 24.91 14.61 -21.71
CA LEU A 314 24.48 14.47 -20.32
C LEU A 314 24.94 13.15 -19.70
N LYS A 315 25.47 12.22 -20.50
CA LYS A 315 25.98 10.92 -20.06
C LYS A 315 27.48 10.99 -19.74
N GLY A 316 27.90 10.23 -18.73
CA GLY A 316 29.30 10.03 -18.38
C GLY A 316 29.73 10.68 -17.07
N THR A 317 30.95 10.40 -16.66
CA THR A 317 31.52 10.89 -15.41
C THR A 317 32.24 12.22 -15.62
N SER A 318 31.73 13.30 -15.04
CA SER A 318 32.48 14.55 -14.95
C SER A 318 32.15 15.30 -13.65
N PRO A 319 33.13 16.00 -13.04
CA PRO A 319 32.88 16.75 -11.82
C PRO A 319 31.79 17.80 -12.03
N GLY A 320 31.04 18.06 -10.97
CA GLY A 320 30.03 19.11 -10.98
C GLY A 320 29.26 19.11 -9.67
N ARG A 321 27.94 19.21 -9.78
CA ARG A 321 27.07 19.44 -8.63
C ARG A 321 27.06 18.26 -7.68
N LYS A 322 27.22 18.51 -6.38
CA LYS A 322 27.18 17.45 -5.37
C LYS A 322 25.73 17.20 -4.96
N LEU A 323 25.22 16.02 -5.25
CA LEU A 323 23.85 15.63 -4.97
C LEU A 323 23.86 14.43 -4.02
N ALA A 324 22.85 14.31 -3.17
CA ALA A 324 22.70 13.15 -2.31
C ALA A 324 21.34 12.48 -2.55
N VAL A 325 21.31 11.14 -2.55
CA VAL A 325 20.09 10.33 -2.48
C VAL A 325 20.06 9.66 -1.12
N ALA A 326 19.17 10.11 -0.25
CA ALA A 326 18.97 9.50 1.07
C ALA A 326 17.92 8.40 0.97
N CYS A 327 18.26 7.21 1.46
CA CYS A 327 17.40 6.02 1.38
C CYS A 327 17.59 5.12 2.59
N GLY A 328 16.68 4.16 2.78
CA GLY A 328 16.84 3.10 3.77
C GLY A 328 18.06 2.23 3.49
N VAL A 329 18.62 1.65 4.55
CA VAL A 329 19.83 0.82 4.49
C VAL A 329 19.72 -0.32 3.47
N SER A 330 18.55 -0.93 3.31
CA SER A 330 18.37 -2.06 2.39
C SER A 330 18.44 -1.67 0.91
N ALA A 331 17.96 -0.47 0.55
CA ALA A 331 17.96 0.01 -0.83
C ALA A 331 19.31 0.63 -1.26
N ALA A 332 20.14 1.04 -0.29
CA ALA A 332 21.35 1.79 -0.58
C ALA A 332 22.37 1.07 -1.49
N PRO A 333 22.67 -0.24 -1.34
CA PRO A 333 23.57 -0.93 -2.26
C PRO A 333 23.04 -0.92 -3.70
N PHE A 334 21.76 -1.24 -3.86
CA PHE A 334 21.10 -1.26 -5.17
C PHE A 334 21.13 0.12 -5.85
N LEU A 335 20.80 1.19 -5.12
CA LEU A 335 20.82 2.55 -5.68
C LEU A 335 22.24 3.02 -6.05
N ARG A 336 23.27 2.57 -5.32
CA ARG A 336 24.66 2.85 -5.70
C ARG A 336 24.99 2.20 -7.02
N ASP A 337 24.71 0.90 -7.14
CA ASP A 337 24.98 0.15 -8.37
C ASP A 337 24.22 0.77 -9.57
N LEU A 338 22.96 1.15 -9.39
CA LEU A 338 22.16 1.82 -10.43
C LEU A 338 22.82 3.12 -10.89
N LEU A 339 23.18 4.01 -9.95
CA LEU A 339 23.75 5.32 -10.27
C LEU A 339 25.20 5.25 -10.77
N GLU A 340 25.98 4.25 -10.36
CA GLU A 340 27.33 4.00 -10.86
C GLU A 340 27.31 3.50 -12.31
N ASN A 341 26.32 2.67 -12.68
CA ASN A 341 26.14 2.19 -14.04
C ASN A 341 25.53 3.23 -14.99
N HIS A 342 24.87 4.27 -14.46
CA HIS A 342 24.21 5.33 -15.23
C HIS A 342 24.75 6.72 -14.84
N PRO A 343 26.04 7.01 -15.07
CA PRO A 343 26.65 8.25 -14.62
C PRO A 343 26.12 9.47 -15.39
N VAL A 344 25.66 10.49 -14.66
CA VAL A 344 25.17 11.75 -15.24
C VAL A 344 26.27 12.82 -15.20
N ALA A 345 26.64 13.33 -16.37
CA ALA A 345 27.71 14.31 -16.54
C ALA A 345 27.39 15.63 -15.82
N GLY A 346 28.38 16.20 -15.14
CA GLY A 346 28.25 17.44 -14.37
C GLY A 346 27.58 17.24 -13.01
N THR A 347 27.46 16.00 -12.54
CA THR A 347 26.94 15.66 -11.22
C THR A 347 27.83 14.65 -10.50
N GLN A 348 27.85 14.73 -9.18
CA GLN A 348 28.40 13.72 -8.29
C GLN A 348 27.28 13.31 -7.33
N VAL A 349 26.62 12.20 -7.62
CA VAL A 349 25.50 11.71 -6.82
C VAL A 349 26.02 10.72 -5.77
N ARG A 350 25.77 11.01 -4.49
CA ARG A 350 26.13 10.16 -3.36
C ARG A 350 24.89 9.48 -2.80
N VAL A 351 24.92 8.16 -2.65
CA VAL A 351 23.84 7.44 -1.97
C VAL A 351 24.15 7.33 -0.48
N CYS A 352 23.30 7.95 0.33
CA CYS A 352 23.40 7.99 1.79
C CYS A 352 22.42 6.99 2.40
N ALA A 353 22.96 5.94 3.03
CA ALA A 353 22.16 4.97 3.76
C ALA A 353 21.79 5.55 5.12
N VAL A 354 20.49 5.77 5.34
CA VAL A 354 19.97 6.34 6.59
C VAL A 354 19.57 5.20 7.51
N GLU A 355 20.24 5.09 8.66
CA GLU A 355 19.82 4.15 9.71
C GLU A 355 18.58 4.67 10.43
N ASN A 356 17.58 3.81 10.56
CA ASN A 356 16.37 4.11 11.30
C ASN A 356 16.63 3.99 12.81
N GLN A 357 16.74 5.09 13.53
CA GLN A 357 16.78 5.04 14.99
C GLN A 357 15.39 5.23 15.58
N PHE A 358 14.42 5.81 14.89
CA PHE A 358 13.08 6.00 15.44
C PHE A 358 12.42 4.65 15.79
N PHE A 359 12.28 3.77 14.81
CA PHE A 359 11.81 2.38 14.95
C PHE A 359 12.93 1.40 15.27
N GLY A 360 14.19 1.77 15.09
CA GLY A 360 15.36 0.95 15.39
C GLY A 360 16.01 0.35 14.13
N PRO A 361 17.32 0.03 14.21
CA PRO A 361 18.16 -0.22 13.03
C PRO A 361 17.79 -1.48 12.27
N SER A 362 16.98 -2.35 12.88
CA SER A 362 16.38 -3.50 12.21
C SER A 362 15.42 -3.07 11.10
N VAL A 363 14.79 -1.89 11.19
CA VAL A 363 13.92 -1.35 10.13
C VAL A 363 14.78 -0.65 9.08
N THR A 364 14.92 -1.27 7.91
CA THR A 364 15.89 -0.86 6.88
C THR A 364 15.27 -0.22 5.64
N VAL A 365 13.94 -0.19 5.54
CA VAL A 365 13.21 0.33 4.37
C VAL A 365 13.09 1.85 4.41
N SER A 366 13.06 2.47 3.23
CA SER A 366 12.98 3.94 3.07
C SER A 366 11.69 4.53 3.64
N GLY A 367 10.52 3.93 3.38
CA GLY A 367 9.22 4.49 3.76
C GLY A 367 8.93 4.55 5.27
N LEU A 368 9.82 4.01 6.10
CA LEU A 368 9.72 4.09 7.56
C LEU A 368 10.76 5.03 8.18
N LEU A 369 11.56 5.71 7.36
CA LEU A 369 12.49 6.74 7.84
C LEU A 369 11.73 7.99 8.29
N THR A 370 12.28 8.65 9.31
CA THR A 370 11.69 9.85 9.90
C THR A 370 12.50 11.09 9.56
N GLY A 371 11.92 12.28 9.78
CA GLY A 371 12.65 13.54 9.62
C GLY A 371 13.86 13.60 10.55
N SER A 372 13.72 13.11 11.80
CA SER A 372 14.82 13.02 12.76
C SER A 372 15.94 12.08 12.31
N ASP A 373 15.62 10.96 11.67
CA ASP A 373 16.65 10.07 11.11
C ASP A 373 17.42 10.73 9.97
N LEU A 374 16.70 11.42 9.09
CA LEU A 374 17.29 12.14 7.96
C LEU A 374 18.20 13.28 8.42
N MET A 375 17.75 14.11 9.37
CA MET A 375 18.57 15.21 9.91
C MET A 375 19.89 14.71 10.49
N ARG A 376 19.86 13.61 11.25
CA ARG A 376 21.07 13.03 11.84
C ARG A 376 22.01 12.51 10.75
N ALA A 377 21.49 11.70 9.82
CA ALA A 377 22.32 11.04 8.80
C ALA A 377 22.92 12.04 7.79
N MET A 378 22.24 13.15 7.53
CA MET A 378 22.61 14.12 6.51
C MET A 378 23.26 15.40 7.07
N ALA A 379 23.47 15.51 8.39
CA ALA A 379 24.00 16.72 9.02
C ALA A 379 25.35 17.15 8.42
N GLU A 380 26.28 16.20 8.28
CA GLU A 380 27.65 16.44 7.81
C GLU A 380 27.83 16.20 6.30
N GLU A 381 26.76 15.84 5.57
CA GLU A 381 26.88 15.53 4.14
C GLU A 381 27.06 16.81 3.31
N ASP A 382 28.15 16.89 2.55
CA ASP A 382 28.47 18.03 1.70
C ASP A 382 27.79 17.89 0.32
N CYS A 383 26.51 18.25 0.27
CA CYS A 383 25.70 18.25 -0.95
C CYS A 383 24.87 19.53 -1.11
N GLU A 384 24.58 19.89 -2.35
CA GLU A 384 23.68 21.00 -2.70
C GLU A 384 22.21 20.66 -2.46
N LYS A 385 21.80 19.41 -2.71
CA LYS A 385 20.42 18.94 -2.64
C LYS A 385 20.36 17.49 -2.19
N ILE A 386 19.29 17.16 -1.48
CA ILE A 386 19.00 15.80 -0.98
C ILE A 386 17.72 15.30 -1.66
N PHE A 387 17.81 14.19 -2.38
CA PHE A 387 16.65 13.47 -2.89
C PHE A 387 16.22 12.41 -1.89
N ILE A 388 14.92 12.34 -1.64
CA ILE A 388 14.28 11.27 -0.88
C ILE A 388 13.15 10.69 -1.72
N THR A 389 12.74 9.45 -1.43
CA THR A 389 11.49 8.93 -2.01
C THR A 389 10.29 9.56 -1.30
N GLU A 390 9.25 9.88 -2.07
CA GLU A 390 7.99 10.42 -1.54
C GLU A 390 7.34 9.53 -0.49
N CYS A 391 7.60 8.22 -0.50
CA CYS A 391 7.04 7.28 0.48
C CYS A 391 7.60 7.47 1.90
N MET A 392 8.62 8.32 2.09
CA MET A 392 9.04 8.77 3.44
C MET A 392 8.06 9.78 4.05
N LEU A 393 7.22 10.40 3.23
CA LEU A 393 6.25 11.40 3.62
C LEU A 393 4.85 10.78 3.65
N ARG A 394 3.98 11.37 4.46
CA ARG A 394 2.57 11.02 4.48
C ARG A 394 1.93 11.41 3.14
N GLU A 395 1.13 10.52 2.57
CA GLU A 395 0.47 10.75 1.30
C GLU A 395 -0.35 12.05 1.30
N GLY A 396 -0.13 12.89 0.28
CA GLY A 396 -0.76 14.20 0.14
C GLY A 396 -0.26 15.28 1.10
N GLU A 397 0.73 14.99 1.95
CA GLU A 397 1.25 15.88 2.97
C GLU A 397 2.80 15.94 2.98
N ASN A 398 3.38 17.08 3.33
CA ASN A 398 4.83 17.24 3.47
C ASN A 398 5.31 16.90 4.90
N VAL A 399 4.85 15.79 5.47
CA VAL A 399 5.07 15.45 6.89
C VAL A 399 5.61 14.03 7.05
N PHE A 400 6.66 13.88 7.85
CA PHE A 400 7.27 12.59 8.20
C PHE A 400 6.51 11.84 9.31
N LEU A 401 6.89 10.59 9.58
CA LEU A 401 6.26 9.76 10.62
C LEU A 401 6.48 10.27 12.07
N ASP A 402 7.48 11.14 12.30
CA ASP A 402 7.76 11.81 13.57
C ASP A 402 7.19 13.23 13.65
N ASP A 403 6.19 13.54 12.81
CA ASP A 403 5.43 14.81 12.75
C ASP A 403 6.24 16.05 12.36
N ARG A 404 7.51 15.87 11.98
CA ARG A 404 8.32 16.93 11.36
C ARG A 404 7.86 17.21 9.94
N THR A 405 7.86 18.48 9.56
CA THR A 405 7.57 18.83 8.16
C THR A 405 8.83 18.78 7.30
N LEU A 406 8.66 18.58 5.99
CA LEU A 406 9.74 18.65 5.01
C LEU A 406 10.48 19.99 5.08
N GLU A 407 9.74 21.08 5.27
CA GLU A 407 10.30 22.43 5.37
C GLU A 407 11.14 22.61 6.65
N GLU A 408 10.73 22.01 7.77
CA GLU A 408 11.53 22.03 9.00
C GLU A 408 12.85 21.28 8.84
N VAL A 409 12.80 20.08 8.27
CA VAL A 409 13.99 19.24 8.06
C VAL A 409 14.94 19.87 7.05
N SER A 410 14.41 20.44 5.96
CA SER A 410 15.16 21.19 4.95
C SER A 410 15.85 22.42 5.56
N ARG A 411 15.15 23.17 6.43
CA ARG A 411 15.70 24.33 7.13
C ARG A 411 16.83 23.94 8.09
N GLU A 412 16.65 22.88 8.87
CA GLU A 412 17.65 22.41 9.84
C GLU A 412 18.93 21.94 9.14
N LEU A 413 18.80 21.23 8.01
CA LEU A 413 19.93 20.78 7.20
C LEU A 413 20.57 21.89 6.36
N GLY A 414 19.90 23.04 6.22
CA GLY A 414 20.36 24.16 5.40
C GLY A 414 20.41 23.86 3.90
N ARG A 415 19.69 22.83 3.44
CA ARG A 415 19.78 22.27 2.07
C ARG A 415 18.38 21.87 1.59
N PRO A 416 18.01 22.14 0.33
CA PRO A 416 16.76 21.67 -0.24
C PRO A 416 16.65 20.15 -0.22
N ILE A 417 15.49 19.66 0.21
CA ILE A 417 15.10 18.26 0.16
C ILE A 417 14.01 18.13 -0.88
N ILE A 418 14.21 17.25 -1.85
CA ILE A 418 13.30 17.04 -2.98
C ILE A 418 12.74 15.62 -2.86
N PRO A 419 11.45 15.48 -2.52
CA PRO A 419 10.74 14.23 -2.66
C PRO A 419 10.64 13.88 -4.14
N VAL A 420 11.02 12.65 -4.47
CA VAL A 420 10.94 12.09 -5.81
C VAL A 420 9.91 10.97 -5.80
N GLY A 421 9.10 10.93 -6.85
CA GLY A 421 8.08 9.91 -7.02
C GLY A 421 8.65 8.50 -7.08
N ARG A 422 7.76 7.51 -7.11
CA ARG A 422 8.15 6.08 -7.16
C ARG A 422 8.89 5.67 -8.45
N GLY A 423 8.75 6.43 -9.52
CA GLY A 423 9.30 6.07 -10.83
C GLY A 423 10.78 6.37 -11.03
N GLY A 424 11.48 5.49 -11.76
CA GLY A 424 12.90 5.62 -12.06
C GLY A 424 13.23 6.83 -12.94
N GLU A 425 12.35 7.13 -13.91
CA GLU A 425 12.47 8.32 -14.76
C GLU A 425 12.49 9.61 -13.92
N MET A 426 11.61 9.72 -12.91
CA MET A 426 11.52 10.91 -12.07
C MET A 426 12.81 11.14 -11.27
N LEU A 427 13.48 10.07 -10.82
CA LEU A 427 14.79 10.17 -10.17
C LEU A 427 15.86 10.68 -11.13
N LEU A 428 15.90 10.16 -12.36
CA LEU A 428 16.83 10.65 -13.36
C LEU A 428 16.57 12.12 -13.70
N GLN A 429 15.31 12.49 -13.95
CA GLN A 429 14.91 13.87 -14.22
C GLN A 429 15.33 14.80 -13.06
N ALA A 430 15.08 14.42 -11.81
CA ALA A 430 15.47 15.20 -10.65
C ALA A 430 17.00 15.43 -10.58
N ILE A 431 17.80 14.44 -10.98
CA ILE A 431 19.27 14.54 -11.08
C ILE A 431 19.67 15.50 -12.22
N VAL A 432 19.01 15.43 -13.38
CA VAL A 432 19.32 16.17 -14.61
C VAL A 432 18.82 17.62 -14.60
N GLU A 433 17.56 17.87 -14.26
CA GLU A 433 16.83 19.15 -14.41
C GLU A 433 17.41 20.30 -13.59
N ASN A 434 18.31 20.01 -12.67
CA ASN A 434 18.93 21.01 -11.83
C ASN A 434 20.23 21.59 -12.41
N ARG A 435 20.40 21.58 -13.75
CA ARG A 435 21.38 22.41 -14.43
C ARG A 435 20.86 23.85 -14.43
N SER A 436 21.37 24.69 -13.54
CA SER A 436 21.28 26.14 -13.73
C SER A 436 21.77 26.45 -15.14
N GLU A 437 20.95 27.13 -15.94
CA GLU A 437 21.35 27.71 -17.22
C GLU A 437 22.64 28.54 -17.11
#